data_AF-A0A444QGH1-F1
#
_entry.id   AF-A0A444QGH1-F1
#
_cell.length_a   1.000
_cell.length_b   1.000
_cell.length_c   1.000
_cell.angle_alpha   90.00
_cell.angle_beta   90.00
_cell.angle_gamma   90.00
#
_symmetry.space_group_name_H-M   'P 1'
#
loop_
_entity.id
_entity.type
_entity.pdbx_description
1 polymer ?
#
loop_
_entity_poly.entity_id
_entity_poly.type
_entity_poly.pdbx_seq_one_letter_code
_entity_poly.pdbx_strand_id
1 'polypeptide(L)'
;MVFSGLAFIASGSTTAALGTIAGNADSQSAPVPIETTEPTEAAEEPAEVVEEPAVVEETEEPAAPAPEPEPEEPSVPAEYTSALSKAGTYSDLMYMSKAGIYDQLTSEYGEQFSAEAAQYAIDNVKADWNANALEKAKSYQDTMSMSPAAIYDQLISEYGEKFLPSEADYAIAHLND
;
A
#
# COMPACT_ATOMS: atom_id res chain seq x y z
N MET A 1 35.41 -42.37 5.29
CA MET A 1 36.61 -41.53 5.12
C MET A 1 37.49 -42.15 4.04
N VAL A 2 37.63 -41.47 2.89
CA VAL A 2 38.73 -41.66 1.92
C VAL A 2 39.01 -40.28 1.32
N PHE A 3 40.26 -39.91 1.08
CA PHE A 3 40.67 -38.58 0.62
C PHE A 3 41.06 -38.57 -0.87
N SER A 4 40.70 -37.48 -1.57
CA SER A 4 41.28 -36.97 -2.83
C SER A 4 40.49 -35.70 -3.24
N GLY A 5 41.04 -34.56 -3.70
CA GLY A 5 42.42 -34.19 -4.04
C GLY A 5 42.86 -34.77 -5.40
N LEU A 6 43.33 -34.02 -6.41
CA LEU A 6 43.66 -32.58 -6.58
C LEU A 6 43.63 -32.30 -8.14
N ALA A 7 43.81 -31.12 -8.76
CA ALA A 7 44.27 -29.78 -8.37
C ALA A 7 43.75 -28.67 -9.36
N PHE A 8 44.35 -27.48 -9.30
CA PHE A 8 44.19 -26.35 -10.26
C PHE A 8 44.61 -26.68 -11.70
N ILE A 9 44.04 -25.96 -12.68
CA ILE A 9 44.73 -25.55 -13.92
C ILE A 9 44.37 -24.09 -14.21
N ALA A 10 45.38 -23.24 -14.51
CA ALA A 10 45.18 -21.85 -14.90
C ALA A 10 46.10 -21.48 -16.08
N SER A 11 45.51 -21.11 -17.22
CA SER A 11 46.11 -20.44 -18.40
C SER A 11 44.99 -20.23 -19.44
N GLY A 12 45.01 -19.22 -20.30
CA GLY A 12 45.95 -18.09 -20.40
C GLY A 12 45.54 -17.17 -21.56
N SER A 13 45.98 -15.90 -21.54
CA SER A 13 45.54 -14.88 -22.51
C SER A 13 46.21 -15.01 -23.88
N THR A 14 45.45 -14.74 -24.95
CA THR A 14 45.98 -14.27 -26.25
C THR A 14 45.09 -13.14 -26.79
N THR A 15 45.66 -12.31 -27.67
CA THR A 15 45.16 -10.96 -27.98
C THR A 15 45.13 -10.64 -29.48
N ALA A 16 44.41 -9.57 -29.82
CA ALA A 16 44.38 -8.88 -31.13
C ALA A 16 43.58 -9.62 -32.25
N ALA A 17 43.13 -8.94 -33.33
CA ALA A 17 43.49 -7.60 -33.78
C ALA A 17 42.40 -6.87 -34.61
N LEU A 18 42.37 -5.53 -34.48
CA LEU A 18 42.06 -4.50 -35.50
C LEU A 18 40.67 -4.43 -36.18
N GLY A 19 40.05 -3.24 -36.12
CA GLY A 19 38.83 -2.88 -36.87
C GLY A 19 38.34 -1.46 -36.55
N THR A 20 38.96 -0.42 -37.12
CA THR A 20 38.70 1.00 -36.79
C THR A 20 37.65 1.68 -37.68
N ILE A 21 36.77 2.50 -37.09
CA ILE A 21 36.35 3.79 -37.65
C ILE A 21 36.31 4.86 -36.55
N ALA A 22 36.34 6.14 -36.95
CA ALA A 22 36.15 7.27 -36.05
C ALA A 22 34.68 7.36 -35.56
N GLY A 23 34.36 7.99 -34.43
CA GLY A 23 35.21 8.76 -33.53
C GLY A 23 34.74 10.21 -33.44
N ASN A 24 34.14 10.57 -32.31
CA ASN A 24 33.73 11.92 -31.99
C ASN A 24 34.07 12.20 -30.52
N ALA A 25 35.04 13.06 -30.27
CA ALA A 25 35.32 13.55 -28.93
C ALA A 25 34.40 14.75 -28.63
N ASP A 26 33.84 14.79 -27.43
CA ASP A 26 34.07 15.94 -26.56
C ASP A 26 34.29 15.43 -25.13
N SER A 27 34.84 16.25 -24.26
CA SER A 27 35.50 15.80 -23.03
C SER A 27 35.58 16.90 -21.98
N GLN A 28 34.71 16.84 -20.97
CA GLN A 28 35.10 17.29 -19.64
C GLN A 28 34.34 16.59 -18.51
N SER A 29 35.07 16.34 -17.42
CA SER A 29 34.55 15.91 -16.13
C SER A 29 35.17 16.81 -15.07
N ALA A 30 34.34 17.50 -14.28
CA ALA A 30 34.72 18.21 -13.05
C ALA A 30 33.46 18.55 -12.23
N PRO A 31 33.43 18.30 -10.91
CA PRO A 31 32.30 18.64 -10.03
C PRO A 31 32.58 19.86 -9.13
N VAL A 32 31.56 20.68 -8.86
CA VAL A 32 31.48 21.71 -7.79
C VAL A 32 30.03 22.21 -7.66
N PRO A 33 29.61 22.81 -6.52
CA PRO A 33 29.95 22.48 -5.13
C PRO A 33 28.69 22.30 -4.25
N ILE A 34 28.89 21.99 -2.96
CA ILE A 34 27.87 22.18 -1.90
C ILE A 34 28.12 23.53 -1.23
N GLU A 35 27.08 24.33 -1.03
CA GLU A 35 27.15 25.60 -0.31
C GLU A 35 25.99 25.70 0.70
N THR A 36 26.34 25.90 1.99
CA THR A 36 25.40 26.02 3.10
C THR A 36 25.37 27.47 3.56
N THR A 37 24.19 28.10 3.58
CA THR A 37 23.98 29.46 4.12
C THR A 37 22.68 29.57 4.92
N GLU A 38 22.77 29.23 6.20
CA GLU A 38 22.07 29.95 7.28
C GLU A 38 23.02 31.08 7.79
N PRO A 39 22.57 32.15 8.50
CA PRO A 39 21.40 32.15 9.40
C PRO A 39 20.57 33.47 9.49
N THR A 40 19.55 33.41 10.36
CA THR A 40 19.02 34.49 11.22
C THR A 40 18.82 35.91 10.67
N GLU A 41 17.54 36.32 10.62
CA GLU A 41 17.11 37.65 11.06
C GLU A 41 16.26 37.47 12.34
N ALA A 42 16.24 38.45 13.25
CA ALA A 42 15.70 38.25 14.61
C ALA A 42 14.88 39.44 15.12
N ALA A 43 13.78 39.10 15.81
CA ALA A 43 13.03 39.88 16.78
C ALA A 43 12.50 41.29 16.37
N GLU A 44 11.20 41.50 16.58
CA GLU A 44 10.80 42.39 17.67
C GLU A 44 9.43 41.98 18.27
N GLU A 45 9.35 42.03 19.59
CA GLU A 45 8.11 41.97 20.38
C GLU A 45 7.77 43.43 20.76
N PRO A 46 6.49 43.78 21.02
CA PRO A 46 6.21 44.05 22.43
C PRO A 46 4.80 43.65 22.92
N ALA A 47 4.77 43.40 24.24
CA ALA A 47 3.68 42.95 25.09
C ALA A 47 2.52 43.95 25.35
N GLU A 48 1.52 43.45 26.11
CA GLU A 48 0.49 44.16 26.89
C GLU A 48 -0.60 44.93 26.10
N VAL A 49 -1.89 45.02 26.51
CA VAL A 49 -2.66 44.56 27.71
C VAL A 49 -4.07 44.07 27.23
N VAL A 50 -5.15 43.79 27.99
CA VAL A 50 -5.63 44.15 29.34
C VAL A 50 -6.64 43.11 29.90
N GLU A 51 -6.85 43.15 31.23
CA GLU A 51 -8.10 42.86 31.98
C GLU A 51 -8.88 41.53 31.84
N GLU A 52 -8.73 40.71 32.89
CA GLU A 52 -9.83 40.00 33.57
C GLU A 52 -10.95 40.99 33.98
N PRO A 53 -12.23 40.62 33.87
CA PRO A 53 -13.05 40.67 35.09
C PRO A 53 -14.13 39.58 35.22
N ALA A 54 -14.64 39.48 36.45
CA ALA A 54 -15.97 38.97 36.83
C ALA A 54 -16.23 37.46 36.71
N VAL A 55 -15.87 36.76 37.78
CA VAL A 55 -16.65 35.63 38.31
C VAL A 55 -18.14 36.00 38.36
N VAL A 56 -19.00 35.13 37.84
CA VAL A 56 -20.43 35.10 38.17
C VAL A 56 -20.71 33.87 39.03
N GLU A 57 -21.14 34.10 40.27
CA GLU A 57 -21.78 33.06 41.07
C GLU A 57 -23.19 32.84 40.51
N GLU A 58 -23.38 31.79 39.71
CA GLU A 58 -24.72 31.31 39.36
C GLU A 58 -25.19 30.33 40.45
N THR A 59 -26.32 30.64 41.07
CA THR A 59 -26.81 29.95 42.26
C THR A 59 -27.36 28.56 41.92
N GLU A 60 -26.90 27.52 42.61
CA GLU A 60 -27.44 26.16 42.45
C GLU A 60 -28.93 26.08 42.86
N GLU A 61 -29.84 26.03 41.89
CA GLU A 61 -31.18 25.47 42.09
C GLU A 61 -31.12 23.94 41.84
N PRO A 62 -31.56 23.09 42.80
CA PRO A 62 -31.36 21.65 42.71
C PRO A 62 -32.26 21.04 41.63
N ALA A 63 -31.69 20.78 40.46
CA ALA A 63 -32.36 20.05 39.39
C ALA A 63 -32.88 18.68 39.88
N ALA A 64 -34.13 18.37 39.55
CA ALA A 64 -34.69 17.03 39.78
C ALA A 64 -33.86 15.98 39.02
N PRO A 65 -33.71 14.75 39.56
CA PRO A 65 -32.89 13.73 38.93
C PRO A 65 -33.37 13.44 37.50
N ALA A 66 -32.45 13.59 36.54
CA ALA A 66 -32.65 13.16 35.17
C ALA A 66 -32.87 11.63 35.13
N PRO A 67 -33.64 11.10 34.17
CA PRO A 67 -33.79 9.66 34.00
C PRO A 67 -32.44 9.01 33.71
N GLU A 68 -32.17 7.85 34.32
CA GLU A 68 -31.02 7.02 33.94
C GLU A 68 -31.16 6.57 32.48
N PRO A 69 -30.07 6.55 31.69
CA PRO A 69 -30.11 6.08 30.32
C PRO A 69 -30.38 4.57 30.27
N GLU A 70 -31.32 4.16 29.43
CA GLU A 70 -31.50 2.75 29.08
C GLU A 70 -30.25 2.23 28.35
N PRO A 71 -29.87 0.95 28.50
CA PRO A 71 -28.65 0.41 27.90
C PRO A 71 -28.78 0.35 26.36
N GLU A 72 -27.87 1.00 25.65
CA GLU A 72 -27.81 0.90 24.19
C GLU A 72 -27.43 -0.52 23.74
N GLU A 73 -28.21 -1.07 22.81
CA GLU A 73 -27.89 -2.30 22.08
C GLU A 73 -26.53 -2.16 21.36
N PRO A 74 -25.68 -3.20 21.31
CA PRO A 74 -24.34 -3.12 20.75
C PRO A 74 -24.37 -2.88 19.24
N SER A 75 -24.26 -1.62 18.84
CA SER A 75 -24.17 -1.19 17.44
C SER A 75 -22.78 -1.47 16.85
N VAL A 76 -22.73 -1.66 15.52
CA VAL A 76 -21.47 -1.87 14.80
C VAL A 76 -20.67 -0.55 14.76
N PRO A 77 -19.38 -0.54 15.14
CA PRO A 77 -18.58 0.69 15.15
C PRO A 77 -18.51 1.38 13.79
N ALA A 78 -18.44 2.72 13.79
CA ALA A 78 -18.38 3.53 12.57
C ALA A 78 -17.12 3.26 11.71
N GLU A 79 -16.03 2.79 12.32
CA GLU A 79 -14.84 2.32 11.59
C GLU A 79 -15.17 1.07 10.75
N TYR A 80 -15.92 0.12 11.31
CA TYR A 80 -16.22 -1.17 10.69
C TYR A 80 -17.15 -1.01 9.47
N THR A 81 -18.10 -0.08 9.54
CA THR A 81 -18.97 0.27 8.40
C THR A 81 -18.21 1.06 7.33
N SER A 82 -17.24 1.89 7.73
CA SER A 82 -16.34 2.60 6.81
C SER A 82 -15.41 1.64 6.06
N ALA A 83 -14.79 0.70 6.77
CA ALA A 83 -13.95 -0.35 6.20
C ALA A 83 -14.74 -1.25 5.24
N LEU A 84 -15.98 -1.63 5.59
CA LEU A 84 -16.88 -2.38 4.71
C LEU A 84 -17.21 -1.63 3.41
N SER A 85 -17.43 -0.32 3.49
CA SER A 85 -17.65 0.54 2.30
C SER A 85 -16.41 0.62 1.39
N LYS A 86 -15.21 0.74 1.99
CA LYS A 86 -13.95 0.71 1.24
C LYS A 86 -13.66 -0.67 0.65
N ALA A 87 -13.97 -1.77 1.35
CA ALA A 87 -13.85 -3.12 0.81
C ALA A 87 -14.73 -3.35 -0.44
N GLY A 88 -15.97 -2.87 -0.42
CA GLY A 88 -16.82 -2.87 -1.63
C GLY A 88 -16.19 -2.05 -2.76
N THR A 89 -15.72 -0.84 -2.46
CA THR A 89 -15.06 0.04 -3.44
C THR A 89 -13.84 -0.62 -4.11
N TYR A 90 -12.98 -1.30 -3.33
CA TYR A 90 -11.80 -2.00 -3.85
C TYR A 90 -12.12 -3.28 -4.62
N SER A 91 -13.21 -3.96 -4.27
CA SER A 91 -13.77 -5.05 -5.10
C SER A 91 -14.26 -4.50 -6.43
N ASP A 92 -15.19 -3.55 -6.40
CA ASP A 92 -16.01 -3.18 -7.55
C ASP A 92 -15.27 -2.31 -8.58
N LEU A 93 -14.26 -1.54 -8.15
CA LEU A 93 -13.51 -0.62 -9.03
C LEU A 93 -12.07 -1.06 -9.32
N MET A 94 -11.48 -1.88 -8.44
CA MET A 94 -10.09 -2.32 -8.54
C MET A 94 -9.94 -3.83 -8.65
N TYR A 95 -11.05 -4.60 -8.59
CA TYR A 95 -11.09 -6.05 -8.77
C TYR A 95 -10.07 -6.79 -7.90
N MET A 96 -9.90 -6.33 -6.66
CA MET A 96 -8.89 -6.87 -5.75
C MET A 96 -9.35 -8.19 -5.11
N SER A 97 -8.38 -9.04 -4.74
CA SER A 97 -8.65 -10.28 -3.99
C SER A 97 -9.04 -9.98 -2.54
N LYS A 98 -9.61 -10.99 -1.86
CA LYS A 98 -9.90 -10.92 -0.42
C LYS A 98 -8.66 -10.55 0.42
N ALA A 99 -7.48 -11.11 0.09
CA ALA A 99 -6.24 -10.80 0.81
C ALA A 99 -5.71 -9.40 0.48
N GLY A 100 -5.70 -9.02 -0.81
CA GLY A 100 -5.25 -7.69 -1.25
C GLY A 100 -6.10 -6.56 -0.65
N ILE A 101 -7.41 -6.75 -0.50
CA ILE A 101 -8.30 -5.78 0.16
C ILE A 101 -7.97 -5.69 1.67
N TYR A 102 -7.72 -6.80 2.37
CA TYR A 102 -7.34 -6.77 3.78
C TYR A 102 -6.04 -5.96 3.99
N ASP A 103 -5.03 -6.23 3.17
CA ASP A 103 -3.75 -5.52 3.23
C ASP A 103 -3.92 -4.02 2.94
N GLN A 104 -4.76 -3.66 1.95
CA GLN A 104 -5.01 -2.28 1.58
C GLN A 104 -5.81 -1.50 2.65
N LEU A 105 -6.72 -2.17 3.36
CA LEU A 105 -7.47 -1.59 4.49
C LEU A 105 -6.57 -1.33 5.70
N THR A 106 -5.61 -2.23 5.97
CA THR A 106 -4.73 -2.19 7.16
C THR A 106 -3.39 -1.48 6.94
N SER A 107 -2.99 -1.27 5.68
CA SER A 107 -1.71 -0.64 5.31
C SER A 107 -1.53 0.76 5.89
N GLU A 108 -0.34 1.04 6.42
CA GLU A 108 0.11 2.38 6.88
C GLU A 108 0.07 3.44 5.76
N TYR A 109 0.05 3.02 4.49
CA TYR A 109 -0.06 3.87 3.30
C TYR A 109 -1.42 3.74 2.59
N GLY A 110 -2.35 2.97 3.16
CA GLY A 110 -3.69 2.72 2.64
C GLY A 110 -4.76 3.45 3.43
N GLU A 111 -5.74 2.71 3.95
CA GLU A 111 -6.85 3.27 4.73
C GLU A 111 -6.55 3.34 6.25
N GLN A 112 -5.49 2.66 6.72
CA GLN A 112 -5.05 2.62 8.13
C GLN A 112 -6.11 2.16 9.15
N PHE A 113 -7.08 1.34 8.74
CA PHE A 113 -8.10 0.77 9.64
C PHE A 113 -7.50 -0.28 10.59
N SER A 114 -8.15 -0.46 11.74
CA SER A 114 -7.87 -1.58 12.65
C SER A 114 -8.00 -2.95 11.94
N ALA A 115 -7.19 -3.91 12.38
CA ALA A 115 -7.22 -5.28 11.84
C ALA A 115 -8.60 -5.92 12.00
N GLU A 116 -9.29 -5.60 13.10
CA GLU A 116 -10.64 -6.07 13.41
C GLU A 116 -11.69 -5.43 12.48
N ALA A 117 -11.59 -4.12 12.17
CA ALA A 117 -12.45 -3.47 11.20
C ALA A 117 -12.24 -4.00 9.78
N ALA A 118 -10.97 -4.22 9.40
CA ALA A 118 -10.62 -4.81 8.10
C ALA A 118 -11.11 -6.26 7.98
N GLN A 119 -10.95 -7.08 9.02
CA GLN A 119 -11.48 -8.46 9.05
C GLN A 119 -13.02 -8.46 8.97
N TYR A 120 -13.69 -7.59 9.74
CA TYR A 120 -15.14 -7.42 9.66
C TYR A 120 -15.59 -7.04 8.24
N ALA A 121 -14.90 -6.10 7.60
CA ALA A 121 -15.18 -5.69 6.23
C ALA A 121 -15.04 -6.87 5.25
N ILE A 122 -13.97 -7.64 5.38
CA ILE A 122 -13.66 -8.81 4.55
C ILE A 122 -14.69 -9.95 4.71
N ASP A 123 -15.26 -10.14 5.89
CA ASP A 123 -16.28 -11.17 6.12
C ASP A 123 -17.70 -10.72 5.76
N ASN A 124 -17.96 -9.40 5.73
CA ASN A 124 -19.27 -8.84 5.44
C ASN A 124 -19.43 -8.31 4.01
N VAL A 125 -18.35 -8.00 3.27
CA VAL A 125 -18.42 -7.56 1.88
C VAL A 125 -19.07 -8.62 0.98
N LYS A 126 -19.78 -8.17 -0.05
CA LYS A 126 -20.50 -9.02 -1.00
C LYS A 126 -19.88 -8.83 -2.38
N ALA A 127 -18.84 -9.63 -2.64
CA ALA A 127 -18.07 -9.64 -3.87
C ALA A 127 -18.09 -11.05 -4.49
N ASP A 128 -17.94 -11.11 -5.81
CA ASP A 128 -17.64 -12.36 -6.53
C ASP A 128 -16.14 -12.40 -6.80
N TRP A 129 -15.40 -13.16 -5.97
CA TRP A 129 -13.95 -13.24 -6.04
C TRP A 129 -13.44 -13.92 -7.33
N ASN A 130 -14.25 -14.79 -7.93
CA ASN A 130 -13.96 -15.39 -9.24
C ASN A 130 -14.10 -14.35 -10.36
N ALA A 131 -15.12 -13.48 -10.28
CA ALA A 131 -15.26 -12.36 -11.22
C ALA A 131 -14.11 -11.33 -11.05
N ASN A 132 -13.73 -10.98 -9.83
CA ASN A 132 -12.59 -10.10 -9.56
C ASN A 132 -11.29 -10.68 -10.15
N ALA A 133 -11.02 -11.97 -9.96
CA ALA A 133 -9.86 -12.65 -10.53
C ALA A 133 -9.89 -12.63 -12.06
N LEU A 134 -11.06 -12.84 -12.68
CA LEU A 134 -11.24 -12.80 -14.13
C LEU A 134 -11.03 -11.40 -14.73
N GLU A 135 -11.57 -10.34 -14.12
CA GLU A 135 -11.34 -8.97 -14.59
C GLU A 135 -9.88 -8.52 -14.39
N LYS A 136 -9.20 -9.01 -13.34
CA LYS A 136 -7.74 -8.86 -13.21
C LYS A 136 -6.97 -9.61 -14.29
N ALA A 137 -7.36 -10.85 -14.60
CA ALA A 137 -6.74 -11.64 -15.66
C ALA A 137 -6.84 -10.95 -17.02
N LYS A 138 -8.03 -10.44 -17.38
CA LYS A 138 -8.26 -9.62 -18.58
C LYS A 138 -7.40 -8.36 -18.57
N SER A 139 -7.38 -7.62 -17.44
CA SER A 139 -6.57 -6.40 -17.30
C SER A 139 -5.07 -6.66 -17.56
N TYR A 140 -4.50 -7.77 -17.05
CA TYR A 140 -3.12 -8.16 -17.35
C TYR A 140 -2.91 -8.63 -18.80
N GLN A 141 -3.89 -9.31 -19.40
CA GLN A 141 -3.84 -9.70 -20.82
C GLN A 141 -3.87 -8.46 -21.74
N ASP A 142 -4.80 -7.53 -21.52
CA ASP A 142 -4.99 -6.34 -22.36
C ASP A 142 -3.89 -5.29 -22.17
N THR A 143 -3.53 -4.96 -20.93
CA THR A 143 -2.61 -3.84 -20.65
C THR A 143 -1.14 -4.24 -20.65
N MET A 144 -0.82 -5.51 -20.37
CA MET A 144 0.56 -6.00 -20.28
C MET A 144 0.88 -7.12 -21.29
N SER A 145 -0.08 -7.59 -22.09
CA SER A 145 0.11 -8.69 -23.06
C SER A 145 0.69 -9.98 -22.43
N MET A 146 0.34 -10.23 -21.16
CA MET A 146 0.85 -11.39 -20.43
C MET A 146 0.25 -12.71 -20.93
N SER A 147 1.01 -13.80 -20.83
CA SER A 147 0.51 -15.14 -21.15
C SER A 147 -0.38 -15.68 -20.02
N PRO A 148 -1.33 -16.59 -20.29
CA PRO A 148 -2.20 -17.14 -19.25
C PRO A 148 -1.46 -17.77 -18.06
N ALA A 149 -0.29 -18.37 -18.28
CA ALA A 149 0.55 -18.89 -17.20
C ALA A 149 1.16 -17.76 -16.34
N ALA A 150 1.68 -16.70 -16.97
CA ALA A 150 2.22 -15.55 -16.23
C ALA A 150 1.12 -14.77 -15.49
N ILE A 151 -0.10 -14.75 -16.04
CA ILE A 151 -1.29 -14.19 -15.38
C ILE A 151 -1.65 -15.03 -14.15
N TYR A 152 -1.71 -16.37 -14.27
CA TYR A 152 -1.95 -17.26 -13.12
C TYR A 152 -0.95 -17.00 -11.99
N ASP A 153 0.36 -17.05 -12.30
CA ASP A 153 1.43 -16.83 -11.32
C ASP A 153 1.30 -15.44 -10.64
N GLN A 154 0.94 -14.41 -11.40
CA GLN A 154 0.73 -13.04 -10.87
C GLN A 154 -0.52 -12.91 -10.01
N LEU A 155 -1.60 -13.64 -10.33
CA LEU A 155 -2.83 -13.65 -9.53
C LEU A 155 -2.59 -14.27 -8.15
N ILE A 156 -1.85 -15.38 -8.07
CA ILE A 156 -1.59 -16.10 -6.80
C ILE A 156 -0.37 -15.58 -6.02
N SER A 157 0.45 -14.70 -6.61
CA SER A 157 1.71 -14.25 -6.02
C SER A 157 1.54 -13.52 -4.68
N GLU A 158 2.38 -13.86 -3.70
CA GLU A 158 2.50 -13.17 -2.40
C GLU A 158 2.90 -11.69 -2.52
N TYR A 159 3.41 -11.28 -3.69
CA TYR A 159 3.74 -9.90 -4.03
C TYR A 159 2.89 -9.34 -5.19
N GLY A 160 1.91 -10.11 -5.67
CA GLY A 160 0.96 -9.75 -6.70
C GLY A 160 -0.44 -9.56 -6.11
N GLU A 161 -1.45 -10.15 -6.76
CA GLU A 161 -2.86 -9.92 -6.39
C GLU A 161 -3.36 -10.77 -5.22
N LYS A 162 -2.65 -11.84 -4.81
CA LYS A 162 -2.98 -12.73 -3.67
C LYS A 162 -4.36 -13.41 -3.74
N PHE A 163 -4.84 -13.73 -4.94
CA PHE A 163 -6.03 -14.60 -5.11
C PHE A 163 -5.75 -16.03 -4.66
N LEU A 164 -6.81 -16.75 -4.30
CA LEU A 164 -6.70 -18.19 -4.07
C LEU A 164 -6.41 -18.91 -5.41
N PRO A 165 -5.64 -20.02 -5.41
CA PRO A 165 -5.38 -20.80 -6.62
C PRO A 165 -6.64 -21.17 -7.42
N SER A 166 -7.74 -21.49 -6.73
CA SER A 166 -9.03 -21.80 -7.38
C SER A 166 -9.71 -20.61 -8.07
N GLU A 167 -9.45 -19.38 -7.59
CA GLU A 167 -9.96 -18.14 -8.20
C GLU A 167 -9.13 -17.79 -9.44
N ALA A 168 -7.81 -18.02 -9.39
CA ALA A 168 -6.92 -17.91 -10.54
C ALA A 168 -7.17 -19.01 -11.59
N ASP A 169 -7.41 -20.26 -11.18
CA ASP A 169 -7.83 -21.36 -12.06
C ASP A 169 -9.12 -21.00 -12.81
N TYR A 170 -10.12 -20.46 -12.09
CA TYR A 170 -11.35 -19.96 -12.70
C TYR A 170 -11.08 -18.84 -13.70
N ALA A 171 -10.28 -17.84 -13.31
CA ALA A 171 -9.96 -16.70 -14.16
C ALA A 171 -9.27 -17.10 -15.47
N ILE A 172 -8.33 -18.05 -15.43
CA ILE A 172 -7.66 -18.56 -16.63
C ILE A 172 -8.59 -19.43 -17.48
N ALA A 173 -9.47 -20.22 -16.86
CA ALA A 173 -10.40 -21.08 -17.57
C ALA A 173 -11.42 -20.31 -18.44
N HIS A 174 -11.82 -19.10 -18.01
CA HIS A 174 -12.82 -18.26 -18.70
C HIS A 174 -12.22 -17.00 -19.35
N LEU A 175 -10.89 -16.94 -19.49
CA LEU A 175 -10.18 -15.72 -19.90
C LEU A 175 -10.51 -15.24 -21.34
N ASN A 176 -10.99 -16.13 -22.21
CA ASN A 176 -11.21 -15.85 -23.65
C ASN A 176 -12.57 -16.39 -24.14
N ASP A 177 -13.59 -16.39 -23.27
CA ASP A 177 -14.97 -16.86 -23.53
C ASP A 177 -15.84 -15.85 -24.30
#